data_AF-A0A011NIE0-F1
#
_entry.id   AF-A0A011NIE0-F1
#
_cell.length_a   1.000
_cell.length_b   1.000
_cell.length_c   1.000
_cell.angle_alpha   90.00
_cell.angle_beta   90.00
_cell.angle_gamma   90.00
#
_symmetry.space_group_name_H-M   'P 1'
#
loop_
_entity.id
_entity.type
_entity.pdbx_description
1 polymer ?
#
loop_
_entity_poly.entity_id
_entity_poly.type
_entity_poly.pdbx_seq_one_letter_code
_entity_poly.pdbx_strand_id
1 'polypeptide(L)'
;MLNQSVSPRVSRPTPVGPVLPPIFPFFAATSRHRPAAIPDRAALDAVLDDEDAPVEWSEEDIVFLHWRLLQEVSHLADPATPLEEKFDTLRWVFSEREKDGLPFSFVSCLRVVGCSPLSPIAYCGRVDTEEVRDRIRHNLKAWFNTSLKRYPDWVCDAVVHNPEWVEARLAKNPQWINEQIKRMTVQGDLFA
;
A
#
# COMPACT_ATOMS: atom_id res chain seq x y z
N MET A 1 58.06 -41.49 31.76
CA MET A 1 57.98 -40.99 30.37
C MET A 1 56.52 -40.95 29.96
N LEU A 2 56.09 -39.82 29.36
CA LEU A 2 54.87 -39.59 28.55
C LEU A 2 53.50 -39.46 29.28
N ASN A 3 53.21 -38.22 29.71
CA ASN A 3 52.11 -37.33 29.28
C ASN A 3 50.74 -37.90 28.82
N GLN A 4 49.70 -37.28 29.42
CA GLN A 4 48.50 -36.68 28.77
C GLN A 4 47.42 -37.62 28.21
N SER A 5 46.12 -37.36 28.24
CA SER A 5 45.27 -36.29 28.77
C SER A 5 43.82 -36.79 28.68
N VAL A 6 42.99 -36.44 29.66
CA VAL A 6 41.54 -36.66 29.65
C VAL A 6 40.90 -35.81 28.54
N SER A 7 40.22 -36.44 27.57
CA SER A 7 39.36 -35.75 26.60
C SER A 7 37.95 -35.54 27.18
N PRO A 8 37.41 -34.31 27.21
CA PRO A 8 35.98 -34.10 27.44
C PRO A 8 35.17 -34.28 26.15
N ARG A 9 33.96 -34.83 26.30
CA ARG A 9 32.92 -34.97 25.28
C ARG A 9 32.72 -33.68 24.50
N VAL A 10 32.90 -33.75 23.17
CA VAL A 10 32.47 -32.70 22.24
C VAL A 10 30.98 -32.90 21.95
N SER A 11 30.18 -31.95 22.39
CA SER A 11 28.77 -31.79 22.01
C SER A 11 28.70 -31.37 20.54
N ARG A 12 27.95 -32.11 19.72
CA ARG A 12 27.65 -31.75 18.33
C ARG A 12 26.83 -30.46 18.28
N PRO A 13 27.18 -29.46 17.44
CA PRO A 13 26.32 -28.32 17.19
C PRO A 13 25.22 -28.69 16.18
N THR A 14 24.00 -28.33 16.53
CA THR A 14 22.78 -28.35 15.71
C THR A 14 22.89 -27.38 14.52
N PRO A 15 22.36 -27.70 13.34
CA PRO A 15 22.35 -26.78 12.21
C PRO A 15 21.28 -25.69 12.43
N VAL A 16 21.71 -24.44 12.49
CA VAL A 16 20.82 -23.27 12.52
C VAL A 16 20.70 -22.76 11.08
N GLY A 17 19.62 -23.13 10.39
CA GLY A 17 19.19 -22.44 9.17
C GLY A 17 18.28 -21.27 9.54
N PRO A 18 18.37 -20.10 8.88
CA PRO A 18 17.40 -19.04 9.07
C PRO A 18 16.10 -19.41 8.36
N VAL A 19 15.12 -19.87 9.14
CA VAL A 19 13.73 -19.98 8.70
C VAL A 19 13.09 -18.60 8.94
N LEU A 20 12.88 -17.85 7.86
CA LEU A 20 12.07 -16.64 7.86
C LEU A 20 10.63 -16.98 8.30
N PRO A 21 10.05 -16.29 9.30
CA PRO A 21 8.65 -16.51 9.66
C PRO A 21 7.70 -15.85 8.65
N PRO A 22 6.48 -16.36 8.48
CA PRO A 22 5.45 -15.75 7.66
C PRO A 22 5.00 -14.44 8.31
N ILE A 23 5.24 -13.32 7.65
CA ILE A 23 4.72 -12.01 8.05
C ILE A 23 3.23 -11.98 7.69
N PHE A 24 2.42 -11.54 8.66
CA PHE A 24 0.98 -11.21 8.66
C PHE A 24 0.10 -12.15 9.52
N PRO A 25 -0.03 -11.87 10.83
CA PRO A 25 -1.27 -12.16 11.53
C PRO A 25 -2.24 -10.98 11.37
N PHE A 26 -3.43 -11.27 10.85
CA PHE A 26 -4.62 -10.45 10.95
C PHE A 26 -4.91 -10.15 12.43
N PHE A 27 -4.86 -8.88 12.85
CA PHE A 27 -5.42 -8.47 14.14
C PHE A 27 -6.80 -7.88 13.92
N ALA A 28 -7.82 -8.59 14.39
CA ALA A 28 -9.17 -8.05 14.55
C ALA A 28 -9.18 -7.11 15.76
N ALA A 29 -9.26 -5.79 15.51
CA ALA A 29 -9.45 -4.81 16.56
C ALA A 29 -10.95 -4.76 16.94
N THR A 30 -11.31 -5.30 18.11
CA THR A 30 -12.65 -5.10 18.67
C THR A 30 -12.72 -3.71 19.30
N SER A 31 -13.18 -2.72 18.54
CA SER A 31 -13.53 -1.39 19.08
C SER A 31 -14.80 -1.51 19.92
N ARG A 32 -14.72 -1.20 21.22
CA ARG A 32 -15.89 -1.03 22.08
C ARG A 32 -16.38 0.41 21.96
N HIS A 33 -17.12 0.74 20.90
CA HIS A 33 -17.76 2.04 20.78
C HIS A 33 -18.93 2.16 21.76
N ARG A 34 -18.76 3.04 22.75
CA ARG A 34 -19.88 3.60 23.54
C ARG A 34 -20.61 4.61 22.64
N PRO A 35 -21.96 4.60 22.55
CA PRO A 35 -22.67 5.61 21.78
C PRO A 35 -22.46 6.98 22.42
N ALA A 36 -21.86 7.92 21.69
CA ALA A 36 -21.79 9.32 22.10
C ALA A 36 -23.17 9.98 21.88
N ALA A 37 -23.60 10.80 22.85
CA ALA A 37 -24.82 11.58 22.72
C ALA A 37 -24.67 12.61 21.58
N ILE A 38 -25.73 12.78 20.78
CA ILE A 38 -25.76 13.71 19.65
C ILE A 38 -25.62 15.14 20.21
N PRO A 39 -24.57 15.91 19.83
CA PRO A 39 -24.40 17.27 20.33
C PRO A 39 -25.49 18.21 19.82
N ASP A 40 -25.89 19.16 20.65
CA ASP A 40 -26.86 20.21 20.31
C ASP A 40 -26.30 21.14 19.23
N ARG A 41 -27.16 21.73 18.39
CA ARG A 41 -26.76 22.56 17.23
C ARG A 41 -25.90 23.76 17.64
N ALA A 42 -26.15 24.36 18.80
CA ALA A 42 -25.35 25.45 19.34
C ALA A 42 -23.92 25.02 19.74
N ALA A 43 -23.74 23.74 20.12
CA ALA A 43 -22.42 23.17 20.41
C ALA A 43 -21.68 22.79 19.11
N LEU A 44 -22.40 22.43 18.04
CA LEU A 44 -21.78 22.27 16.71
C LEU A 44 -21.31 23.61 16.15
N ASP A 45 -22.11 24.67 16.22
CA ASP A 45 -21.72 26.00 15.71
C ASP A 45 -20.49 26.57 16.44
N ALA A 46 -20.32 26.31 17.74
CA ALA A 46 -19.14 26.72 18.50
C ALA A 46 -17.86 25.92 18.18
N VAL A 47 -17.99 24.69 17.67
CA VAL A 47 -16.84 23.89 17.19
C VAL A 47 -16.44 24.31 15.78
N LEU A 48 -17.40 24.78 14.97
CA LEU A 48 -17.15 25.26 13.61
C LEU A 48 -16.50 26.65 13.56
N ASP A 49 -16.64 27.46 14.62
CA ASP A 49 -15.95 28.76 14.75
C ASP A 49 -14.43 28.61 15.06
N ASP A 50 -13.97 27.38 15.32
CA ASP A 50 -12.57 26.99 15.55
C ASP A 50 -11.91 26.34 14.30
N GLU A 51 -12.63 26.26 13.16
CA GLU A 51 -12.15 25.61 11.92
C GLU A 51 -10.96 26.35 11.26
N ASP A 52 -10.67 27.59 11.67
CA ASP A 52 -9.53 28.38 11.21
C ASP A 52 -8.29 28.25 12.13
N ALA A 53 -8.39 27.50 13.25
CA ALA A 53 -7.23 27.20 14.07
C ALA A 53 -6.30 26.20 13.33
N PRO A 54 -4.99 26.46 13.24
CA PRO A 54 -4.06 25.52 12.61
C PRO A 54 -4.13 24.17 13.31
N VAL A 55 -4.47 23.11 12.57
CA VAL A 55 -4.42 21.73 13.07
C VAL A 55 -2.99 21.43 13.52
N GLU A 56 -2.81 21.22 14.83
CA GLU A 56 -1.51 20.85 15.39
C GLU A 56 -1.26 19.36 15.12
N TRP A 57 -0.42 19.08 14.13
CA TRP A 57 -0.01 17.71 13.79
C TRP A 57 1.09 17.23 14.73
N SER A 58 0.89 16.09 15.39
CA SER A 58 1.95 15.46 16.15
C SER A 58 2.96 14.76 15.22
N GLU A 59 4.19 14.54 15.72
CA GLU A 59 5.19 13.76 14.98
C GLU A 59 4.69 12.34 14.68
N GLU A 60 3.96 11.74 15.63
CA GLU A 60 3.34 10.42 15.46
C GLU A 60 2.32 10.42 14.33
N ASP A 61 1.47 11.44 14.22
CA ASP A 61 0.50 11.57 13.14
C ASP A 61 1.18 11.68 11.77
N ILE A 62 2.27 12.46 11.69
CA ILE A 62 3.04 12.60 10.45
C ILE A 62 3.68 11.27 10.04
N VAL A 63 4.28 10.55 10.99
CA VAL A 63 4.87 9.22 10.74
C VAL A 63 3.79 8.22 10.31
N PHE A 64 2.64 8.25 10.99
CA PHE A 64 1.50 7.40 10.67
C PHE A 64 0.94 7.69 9.27
N LEU A 65 0.91 8.97 8.85
CA LEU A 65 0.50 9.35 7.51
C LEU A 65 1.46 8.80 6.43
N HIS A 66 2.78 8.89 6.65
CA HIS A 66 3.76 8.28 5.74
C HIS A 66 3.59 6.75 5.68
N TRP A 67 3.30 6.11 6.82
CA TRP A 67 2.99 4.68 6.85
C TRP A 67 1.72 4.36 6.07
N ARG A 68 0.65 5.12 6.27
CA ARG A 68 -0.63 4.91 5.60
C ARG A 68 -0.47 4.96 4.07
N LEU A 69 0.33 5.89 3.55
CA LEU A 69 0.63 5.95 2.12
C LEU A 69 1.38 4.71 1.61
N LEU A 70 2.33 4.16 2.38
CA LEU A 70 3.00 2.91 2.00
C LEU A 70 2.05 1.71 1.97
N GLN A 71 0.96 1.73 2.74
CA GLN A 71 -0.05 0.67 2.70
C GLN A 71 -0.76 0.61 1.34
N GLU A 72 -0.85 1.72 0.60
CA GLU A 72 -1.43 1.75 -0.74
C GLU A 72 -0.67 0.85 -1.73
N VAL A 73 0.63 0.66 -1.52
CA VAL A 73 1.45 -0.28 -2.30
C VAL A 73 0.96 -1.73 -2.15
N SER A 74 0.39 -2.10 -1.00
CA SER A 74 -0.16 -3.44 -0.79
C SER A 74 -1.43 -3.70 -1.62
N HIS A 75 -2.19 -2.65 -1.92
CA HIS A 75 -3.39 -2.73 -2.76
C HIS A 75 -3.06 -3.00 -4.24
N LEU A 76 -1.81 -2.78 -4.67
CA LEU A 76 -1.34 -3.23 -5.99
C LEU A 76 -1.51 -4.73 -6.18
N ALA A 77 -1.33 -5.54 -5.12
CA ALA A 77 -1.43 -6.99 -5.17
C ALA A 77 -2.88 -7.49 -5.09
N ASP A 78 -3.82 -6.69 -4.55
CA ASP A 78 -5.22 -7.09 -4.40
C ASP A 78 -5.94 -7.03 -5.77
N PRO A 79 -6.49 -8.14 -6.27
CA PRO A 79 -7.22 -8.13 -7.54
C PRO A 79 -8.55 -7.35 -7.47
N ALA A 80 -9.08 -7.06 -6.28
CA ALA A 80 -10.30 -6.27 -6.09
C ALA A 80 -10.08 -4.76 -6.20
N THR A 81 -8.85 -4.29 -5.99
CA THR A 81 -8.51 -2.88 -6.14
C THR A 81 -8.73 -2.41 -7.59
N PRO A 82 -9.50 -1.33 -7.80
CA PRO A 82 -9.72 -0.73 -9.12
C PRO A 82 -8.43 -0.40 -9.86
N LEU A 83 -8.46 -0.48 -11.19
CA LEU A 83 -7.30 -0.17 -12.02
C LEU A 83 -6.81 1.27 -11.86
N GLU A 84 -7.72 2.23 -11.64
CA GLU A 84 -7.36 3.64 -11.45
C GLU A 84 -6.51 3.86 -10.20
N GLU A 85 -6.97 3.39 -9.03
CA GLU A 85 -6.20 3.39 -7.78
C GLU A 85 -4.81 2.75 -7.95
N LYS A 86 -4.72 1.66 -8.74
CA LYS A 86 -3.42 1.04 -9.05
C LYS A 86 -2.53 1.95 -9.88
N PHE A 87 -3.05 2.57 -10.94
CA PHE A 87 -2.28 3.50 -11.76
C PHE A 87 -1.80 4.71 -10.95
N ASP A 88 -2.64 5.28 -10.08
CA ASP A 88 -2.25 6.38 -9.21
C ASP A 88 -1.14 5.98 -8.23
N THR A 89 -1.27 4.80 -7.63
CA THR A 89 -0.22 4.26 -6.74
C THR A 89 1.09 4.07 -7.51
N LEU A 90 1.05 3.53 -8.73
CA LEU A 90 2.26 3.37 -9.55
C LEU A 90 2.87 4.70 -9.95
N ARG A 91 2.06 5.69 -10.31
CA ARG A 91 2.52 7.05 -10.64
C ARG A 91 3.24 7.67 -9.44
N TRP A 92 2.73 7.46 -8.24
CA TRP A 92 3.38 7.91 -7.01
C TRP A 92 4.70 7.16 -6.73
N VAL A 93 4.70 5.82 -6.81
CA VAL A 93 5.90 4.98 -6.57
C VAL A 93 7.02 5.29 -7.57
N PHE A 94 6.68 5.46 -8.85
CA PHE A 94 7.59 5.70 -9.96
C PHE A 94 7.63 7.17 -10.40
N SER A 95 7.29 8.09 -9.50
CA SER A 95 7.47 9.52 -9.74
C SER A 95 8.93 9.87 -10.08
N GLU A 96 9.11 10.99 -10.78
CA GLU A 96 10.40 11.58 -11.14
C GLU A 96 11.37 11.64 -9.95
N ARG A 97 12.65 11.29 -10.17
CA ARG A 97 13.67 11.23 -9.10
C ARG A 97 13.92 12.58 -8.44
N GLU A 98 13.69 13.67 -9.17
CA GLU A 98 13.76 15.04 -8.67
C GLU A 98 12.74 15.29 -7.54
N LYS A 99 11.62 14.55 -7.54
CA LYS A 99 10.56 14.62 -6.53
C LYS A 99 10.80 13.71 -5.33
N ASP A 100 11.83 12.86 -5.36
CA ASP A 100 12.12 11.90 -4.28
C ASP A 100 12.41 12.61 -2.94
N GLY A 101 12.90 13.87 -2.98
CA GLY A 101 13.14 14.68 -1.79
C GLY A 101 11.92 15.40 -1.20
N LEU A 102 10.76 15.36 -1.87
CA LEU A 102 9.56 16.07 -1.42
C LEU A 102 8.90 15.34 -0.23
N PRO A 103 8.16 16.07 0.64
CA PRO A 103 7.32 15.46 1.66
C PRO A 103 6.34 14.47 1.02
N PHE A 104 6.09 13.34 1.69
CA PHE A 104 5.18 12.30 1.22
C PHE A 104 5.50 11.71 -0.17
N SER A 105 6.69 11.96 -0.72
CA SER A 105 7.20 11.15 -1.82
C SER A 105 7.33 9.68 -1.37
N PHE A 106 7.30 8.75 -2.32
CA PHE A 106 7.51 7.34 -2.01
C PHE A 106 8.81 7.10 -1.22
N VAL A 107 9.89 7.81 -1.59
CA VAL A 107 11.21 7.71 -0.96
C VAL A 107 11.22 8.29 0.44
N SER A 108 10.58 9.46 0.63
CA SER A 108 10.42 10.08 1.94
C SER A 108 9.60 9.18 2.86
N CYS A 109 8.55 8.54 2.36
CA CYS A 109 7.75 7.58 3.14
C CYS A 109 8.57 6.38 3.60
N LEU A 110 9.33 5.74 2.69
CA LEU A 110 10.23 4.64 3.07
C LEU A 110 11.25 5.07 4.12
N ARG A 111 11.83 6.25 3.97
CA ARG A 111 12.83 6.78 4.91
C ARG A 111 12.23 7.06 6.28
N VAL A 112 11.11 7.79 6.35
CA VAL A 112 10.45 8.17 7.61
C VAL A 112 9.99 6.93 8.36
N VAL A 113 9.28 6.03 7.67
CA VAL A 113 8.71 4.82 8.28
C VAL A 113 9.80 3.83 8.70
N GLY A 114 10.90 3.71 7.93
CA GLY A 114 12.00 2.80 8.27
C GLY A 114 12.92 3.31 9.37
N CYS A 115 13.07 4.64 9.49
CA CYS A 115 13.99 5.27 10.45
C CYS A 115 13.31 5.85 11.69
N SER A 116 11.97 5.86 11.78
CA SER A 116 11.26 6.39 12.95
C SER A 116 10.98 5.29 13.99
N PRO A 117 11.28 5.52 15.28
CA PRO A 117 10.87 4.61 16.35
C PRO A 117 9.35 4.67 16.62
N LEU A 118 8.66 5.69 16.12
CA LEU A 118 7.20 5.86 16.21
C LEU A 118 6.46 5.12 15.07
N SER A 119 7.20 4.44 14.20
CA SER A 119 6.62 3.69 13.10
C SER A 119 5.79 2.49 13.61
N PRO A 120 4.63 2.19 12.99
CA PRO A 120 3.87 0.99 13.34
C PRO A 120 4.57 -0.33 13.01
N ILE A 121 5.67 -0.28 12.24
CA ILE A 121 6.50 -1.44 11.91
C ILE A 121 7.81 -1.44 12.69
N ALA A 122 8.45 -2.60 12.78
CA ALA A 122 9.77 -2.71 13.38
C ALA A 122 10.78 -1.80 12.67
N TYR A 123 11.62 -1.13 13.46
CA TYR A 123 12.69 -0.28 12.95
C TYR A 123 13.58 -1.08 11.98
N CYS A 124 13.68 -0.61 10.74
CA CYS A 124 14.45 -1.26 9.69
C CYS A 124 15.57 -0.37 9.11
N GLY A 125 15.70 0.88 9.57
CA GLY A 125 16.74 1.81 9.17
C GLY A 125 16.57 2.34 7.74
N ARG A 126 17.69 2.62 7.07
CA ARG A 126 17.67 3.06 5.67
C ARG A 126 17.44 1.86 4.75
N VAL A 127 16.34 1.91 4.01
CA VAL A 127 15.97 0.93 2.99
C VAL A 127 16.49 1.38 1.63
N ASP A 128 16.98 0.45 0.80
CA ASP A 128 17.28 0.72 -0.59
C ASP A 128 15.98 0.92 -1.39
N THR A 129 15.72 2.16 -1.78
CA THR A 129 14.52 2.55 -2.51
C THR A 129 14.42 1.88 -3.88
N GLU A 130 15.54 1.73 -4.58
CA GLU A 130 15.54 1.17 -5.93
C GLU A 130 15.29 -0.33 -5.88
N GLU A 131 15.80 -1.03 -4.86
CA GLU A 131 15.48 -2.44 -4.61
C GLU A 131 13.96 -2.63 -4.40
N VAL A 132 13.32 -1.73 -3.65
CA VAL A 132 11.87 -1.80 -3.43
C VAL A 132 11.11 -1.52 -4.73
N ARG A 133 11.51 -0.49 -5.50
CA ARG A 133 10.93 -0.19 -6.82
C ARG A 133 11.08 -1.38 -7.78
N ASP A 134 12.23 -2.03 -7.79
CA ASP A 134 12.51 -3.21 -8.61
C ASP A 134 11.62 -4.40 -8.21
N ARG A 135 11.45 -4.63 -6.90
CA ARG A 135 10.55 -5.67 -6.40
C ARG A 135 9.10 -5.38 -6.79
N ILE A 136 8.66 -4.14 -6.71
CA ILE A 136 7.31 -3.74 -7.19
C ILE A 136 7.21 -4.04 -8.68
N ARG A 137 8.16 -3.56 -9.50
CA ARG A 137 8.18 -3.75 -10.96
C ARG A 137 8.13 -5.22 -11.36
N HIS A 138 8.88 -6.07 -10.67
CA HIS A 138 8.92 -7.51 -10.92
C HIS A 138 7.55 -8.18 -10.73
N ASN A 139 6.77 -7.72 -9.75
CA ASN A 139 5.48 -8.31 -9.43
C ASN A 139 4.30 -7.71 -10.22
N LEU A 140 4.46 -6.52 -10.82
CA LEU A 140 3.37 -5.82 -11.54
C LEU A 140 2.66 -6.71 -12.56
N LYS A 141 3.43 -7.42 -13.40
CA LYS A 141 2.83 -8.27 -14.43
C LYS A 141 1.89 -9.32 -13.84
N ALA A 142 2.29 -9.96 -12.74
CA ALA A 142 1.47 -10.98 -12.08
C ALA A 142 0.21 -10.37 -11.44
N TRP A 143 0.37 -9.23 -10.77
CA TRP A 143 -0.75 -8.53 -10.13
C TRP A 143 -1.77 -8.01 -11.13
N PHE A 144 -1.32 -7.36 -12.21
CA PHE A 144 -2.21 -6.87 -13.27
C PHE A 144 -2.91 -8.01 -14.01
N ASN A 145 -2.19 -9.09 -14.35
CA ASN A 145 -2.84 -10.25 -14.96
C ASN A 145 -3.93 -10.85 -14.06
N THR A 146 -3.76 -10.77 -12.73
CA THR A 146 -4.78 -11.26 -11.79
C THR A 146 -5.97 -10.31 -11.72
N SER A 147 -5.74 -8.99 -11.69
CA SER A 147 -6.81 -7.98 -11.75
C SER A 147 -7.59 -8.03 -13.07
N LEU A 148 -6.89 -8.12 -14.20
CA LEU A 148 -7.49 -8.07 -15.53
C LEU A 148 -8.44 -9.23 -15.81
N LYS A 149 -8.24 -10.41 -15.19
CA LYS A 149 -9.19 -11.54 -15.27
C LYS A 149 -10.62 -11.21 -14.82
N ARG A 150 -10.81 -10.13 -14.06
CA ARG A 150 -12.12 -9.67 -13.58
C ARG A 150 -12.81 -8.70 -14.55
N TYR A 151 -12.09 -8.24 -15.57
CA TYR A 151 -12.60 -7.30 -16.56
C TYR A 151 -12.88 -8.03 -17.89
N PRO A 152 -13.80 -7.51 -18.72
CA PRO A 152 -14.03 -8.05 -20.06
C PRO A 152 -12.79 -7.96 -20.95
N ASP A 153 -12.71 -8.83 -21.96
CA ASP A 153 -11.56 -8.95 -22.87
C ASP A 153 -11.16 -7.63 -23.53
N TRP A 154 -12.12 -6.75 -23.85
CA TRP A 154 -11.83 -5.44 -24.46
C TRP A 154 -11.05 -4.52 -23.51
N VAL A 155 -11.25 -4.61 -22.19
CA VAL A 155 -10.50 -3.83 -21.19
C VAL A 155 -9.08 -4.39 -21.10
N CYS A 156 -8.96 -5.71 -21.05
CA CYS A 156 -7.67 -6.40 -21.06
C CYS A 156 -6.84 -6.01 -22.28
N ASP A 157 -7.47 -6.04 -23.45
CA ASP A 157 -6.85 -5.68 -24.72
C ASP A 157 -6.41 -4.21 -24.75
N ALA A 158 -7.27 -3.29 -24.29
CA ALA A 158 -6.96 -1.87 -24.22
C ALA A 158 -5.80 -1.57 -23.26
N VAL A 159 -5.74 -2.21 -22.09
CA VAL A 159 -4.64 -2.02 -21.12
C VAL A 159 -3.32 -2.57 -21.67
N VAL A 160 -3.34 -3.67 -22.41
CA VAL A 160 -2.13 -4.27 -23.00
C VAL A 160 -1.60 -3.43 -24.16
N HIS A 161 -2.48 -2.95 -25.04
CA HIS A 161 -2.08 -2.24 -26.27
C HIS A 161 -1.91 -0.73 -26.08
N ASN A 162 -2.65 -0.12 -25.16
CA ASN A 162 -2.64 1.33 -24.97
C ASN A 162 -2.88 1.73 -23.50
N PRO A 163 -1.91 1.45 -22.59
CA PRO A 163 -2.05 1.75 -21.17
C PRO A 163 -2.19 3.25 -20.89
N GLU A 164 -1.45 4.11 -21.60
CA GLU A 164 -1.51 5.58 -21.43
C GLU A 164 -2.89 6.15 -21.76
N TRP A 165 -3.56 5.60 -22.79
CA TRP A 165 -4.92 6.01 -23.13
C TRP A 165 -5.93 5.59 -22.06
N VAL A 166 -5.80 4.37 -21.52
CA VAL A 166 -6.67 3.90 -20.43
C VAL A 166 -6.47 4.76 -19.19
N GLU A 167 -5.23 5.06 -18.83
CA GLU A 167 -4.88 5.96 -17.73
C GLU A 167 -5.51 7.35 -17.93
N ALA A 168 -5.31 7.98 -19.09
CA ALA A 168 -5.87 9.30 -19.38
C ALA A 168 -7.41 9.32 -19.34
N ARG A 169 -8.05 8.17 -19.61
CA ARG A 169 -9.49 8.02 -19.53
C ARG A 169 -9.98 7.84 -18.10
N LEU A 170 -9.27 7.04 -17.32
CA LEU A 170 -9.53 6.83 -15.90
C LEU A 170 -9.30 8.10 -15.08
N ALA A 171 -8.25 8.86 -15.37
CA ALA A 171 -7.97 10.16 -14.75
C ALA A 171 -9.11 11.18 -14.97
N LYS A 172 -9.85 11.07 -16.08
CA LYS A 172 -11.02 11.93 -16.36
C LYS A 172 -12.31 11.39 -15.74
N ASN A 173 -12.46 10.07 -15.65
CA ASN A 173 -13.61 9.42 -15.04
C ASN A 173 -13.18 8.06 -14.47
N PRO A 174 -12.99 7.95 -13.14
CA PRO A 174 -12.58 6.70 -12.48
C PRO A 174 -13.61 5.57 -12.66
N GLN A 175 -14.88 5.92 -12.84
CA GLN A 175 -15.97 4.96 -13.07
C GLN A 175 -16.17 4.61 -14.55
N TRP A 176 -15.36 5.15 -15.46
CA TRP A 176 -15.56 5.00 -16.90
C TRP A 176 -15.62 3.53 -17.34
N ILE A 177 -14.74 2.67 -16.82
CA ILE A 177 -14.76 1.24 -17.15
C ILE A 177 -16.09 0.61 -16.72
N ASN A 178 -16.55 0.90 -15.49
CA ASN A 178 -17.83 0.40 -14.98
C ASN A 178 -19.01 0.91 -15.82
N GLU A 179 -18.97 2.16 -16.27
CA GLU A 179 -19.98 2.71 -17.17
C GLU A 179 -19.97 2.04 -18.55
N GLN A 180 -18.80 1.79 -19.14
CA GLN A 180 -18.72 1.10 -20.42
C GLN A 180 -19.22 -0.33 -20.33
N ILE A 181 -18.86 -1.05 -19.26
CA ILE A 181 -19.38 -2.39 -19.00
C ILE A 181 -20.91 -2.36 -18.95
N LYS A 182 -21.50 -1.45 -18.16
CA LYS A 182 -22.97 -1.29 -18.07
C LYS A 182 -23.59 -0.97 -19.43
N ARG A 183 -23.00 -0.07 -20.23
CA ARG A 183 -23.52 0.29 -21.56
C ARG A 183 -23.50 -0.90 -22.52
N MET A 184 -22.43 -1.70 -22.50
CA MET A 184 -22.33 -2.90 -23.34
C MET A 184 -23.29 -4.00 -22.90
N THR A 185 -23.55 -4.16 -21.60
CA THR A 185 -24.60 -5.08 -21.11
C THR A 185 -25.99 -4.63 -21.55
N VAL A 186 -26.29 -3.31 -21.50
CA VAL A 186 -27.58 -2.75 -21.92
C VAL A 186 -27.77 -2.80 -23.44
N GLN A 187 -26.71 -2.62 -24.23
CA GLN A 187 -26.78 -2.76 -25.70
C GLN A 187 -26.77 -4.22 -26.18
N GLY A 188 -26.14 -5.13 -25.44
CA GLY A 188 -26.17 -6.57 -25.74
C GLY A 188 -27.55 -7.20 -25.58
N ASP A 189 -28.41 -6.61 -24.75
CA ASP A 189 -29.78 -7.09 -24.51
C ASP A 189 -30.79 -6.57 -25.56
N LEU A 190 -30.39 -5.61 -26.40
CA LEU A 190 -31.25 -5.04 -27.47
C LEU A 190 -31.25 -5.86 -28.77
N PHE A 191 -30.47 -6.94 -28.83
CA PHE A 191 -30.39 -7.85 -29.99
C PHE A 191 -30.51 -9.34 -29.61
N ALA A 192 -31.00 -9.66 -28.41
CA ALA A 192 -31.32 -11.02 -27.97
C ALA A 192 -32.80 -11.36 -28.21
#